data_AF-A0A1B7HG84-F1
#
_entry.id   AF-A0A1B7HG84-F1
#
_cell.length_a   1.000
_cell.length_b   1.000
_cell.length_c   1.000
_cell.angle_alpha   90.00
_cell.angle_beta   90.00
_cell.angle_gamma   90.00
#
_symmetry.space_group_name_H-M   'P 1'
#
loop_
_entity.id
_entity.type
_entity.pdbx_description
1 polymer ?
#
loop_
_entity_poly.entity_id
_entity_poly.type
_entity_poly.pdbx_seq_one_letter_code
_entity_poly.pdbx_strand_id
1 'polypeptide(L)'
;MTGYDLRLWRKSFGWSRDKAAEELGVSLRTYKDYENCDQVKRMVALAALALSSENLLSTMVQKKHQEPLLNLLRTMHNGSRSPGSQAGH
;
A
#
# COMPACT_ATOMS: atom_id res chain seq x y z
N MET A 1 7.76 4.00 -10.33
CA MET A 1 8.35 2.90 -9.57
C MET A 1 8.86 1.92 -10.59
N THR A 2 10.17 1.77 -10.67
CA THR A 2 10.86 0.83 -11.55
C THR A 2 10.81 -0.59 -10.95
N GLY A 3 11.18 -1.61 -11.73
CA GLY A 3 11.33 -2.97 -11.20
C GLY A 3 12.40 -3.07 -10.10
N TYR A 4 13.44 -2.24 -10.19
CA TYR A 4 14.45 -2.10 -9.14
C TYR A 4 13.85 -1.56 -7.84
N ASP A 5 13.02 -0.51 -7.92
CA ASP A 5 12.34 0.06 -6.75
C ASP A 5 11.43 -0.99 -6.08
N LEU A 6 10.71 -1.79 -6.86
CA LEU A 6 9.86 -2.87 -6.34
C LEU A 6 10.67 -3.97 -5.65
N ARG A 7 11.85 -4.30 -6.18
CA ARG A 7 12.79 -5.24 -5.52
C ARG A 7 13.28 -4.68 -4.19
N LEU A 8 13.62 -3.39 -4.13
CA LEU A 8 14.05 -2.75 -2.90
C LEU A 8 12.91 -2.70 -1.87
N TRP A 9 11.69 -2.39 -2.32
CA TRP A 9 10.48 -2.43 -1.51
C TRP A 9 10.31 -3.79 -0.83
N ARG A 10 10.24 -4.92 -1.54
CA ARG A 10 10.05 -6.21 -0.84
C ARG A 10 11.18 -6.54 0.14
N LYS A 11 12.41 -6.08 -0.15
CA LYS A 11 13.57 -6.31 0.72
C LYS A 11 13.47 -5.51 2.02
N SER A 12 12.84 -4.33 2.01
CA SER A 12 12.61 -3.55 3.25
C SER A 12 11.65 -4.27 4.21
N PHE A 13 10.78 -5.13 3.70
CA PHE A 13 9.93 -6.04 4.49
C PHE A 13 10.62 -7.35 4.89
N GLY A 14 11.85 -7.60 4.40
CA GLY A 14 12.51 -8.90 4.57
C GLY A 14 11.86 -10.03 3.77
N TRP A 15 11.04 -9.71 2.75
CA TRP A 15 10.28 -10.72 2.01
C TRP A 15 11.09 -11.41 0.91
N SER A 16 10.84 -12.70 0.74
CA SER A 16 11.21 -13.44 -0.48
C SER A 16 10.35 -12.97 -1.67
N ARG A 17 10.72 -13.39 -2.89
CA ARG A 17 9.88 -13.11 -4.06
C ARG A 17 8.54 -13.84 -3.99
N ASP A 18 8.54 -15.07 -3.48
CA ASP A 18 7.31 -15.85 -3.31
C ASP A 18 6.35 -15.15 -2.35
N LYS A 19 6.86 -14.64 -1.22
CA LYS A 19 6.04 -13.91 -0.27
C LYS A 19 5.50 -12.61 -0.85
N ALA A 20 6.34 -11.83 -1.55
CA ALA A 20 5.89 -10.60 -2.18
C ALA A 20 4.84 -10.85 -3.29
N ALA A 21 4.95 -11.95 -4.02
CA ALA A 21 3.95 -12.36 -5.02
C ALA A 21 2.62 -12.74 -4.36
N GLU A 22 2.67 -13.49 -3.26
CA GLU A 22 1.50 -13.85 -2.44
C GLU A 22 0.77 -12.60 -1.93
N GLU A 23 1.49 -11.66 -1.30
CA GLU A 23 0.92 -10.42 -0.75
C GLU A 23 0.30 -9.51 -1.83
N LEU A 24 0.86 -9.52 -3.04
CA LEU A 24 0.30 -8.80 -4.19
C LEU A 24 -0.80 -9.58 -4.91
N GLY A 25 -1.09 -10.82 -4.51
CA GLY A 25 -2.12 -11.66 -5.13
C GLY A 25 -1.79 -12.07 -6.57
N VAL A 26 -0.51 -12.26 -6.91
CA VAL A 26 -0.05 -12.61 -8.26
C VAL A 26 0.83 -13.86 -8.25
N SER A 27 1.02 -14.46 -9.44
CA SER A 27 1.96 -15.59 -9.56
C SER A 27 3.42 -15.13 -9.36
N LEU A 28 4.29 -16.05 -8.90
CA LEU A 28 5.74 -15.80 -8.82
C LEU A 28 6.34 -15.35 -10.15
N ARG A 29 5.86 -15.94 -11.26
CA ARG A 29 6.32 -15.56 -12.62
C ARG A 29 6.00 -14.10 -12.90
N THR A 30 4.75 -13.70 -12.69
CA THR A 30 4.29 -12.31 -12.85
C THR A 30 5.11 -11.34 -11.99
N TYR A 31 5.38 -11.71 -10.73
CA TYR A 31 6.17 -10.85 -9.84
C TYR A 31 7.62 -10.69 -10.33
N LYS A 32 8.25 -11.76 -10.83
CA LYS A 32 9.60 -11.70 -11.45
C LYS A 32 9.61 -10.75 -12.65
N ASP A 33 8.57 -10.79 -13.48
CA ASP A 33 8.45 -9.88 -14.62
C ASP A 33 8.37 -8.41 -14.15
N TYR A 34 7.65 -8.14 -13.05
CA TYR A 34 7.58 -6.79 -12.48
C TYR A 34 8.94 -6.31 -11.93
N GLU A 35 9.75 -7.16 -11.30
CA GLU A 35 11.08 -6.75 -10.83
C GLU A 35 12.08 -6.46 -11.96
N ASN A 36 11.81 -6.94 -13.17
CA ASN A 36 12.71 -6.83 -14.32
C ASN A 36 12.23 -5.82 -15.37
N CYS A 37 11.08 -5.18 -15.18
CA CYS A 37 10.60 -4.14 -16.09
C CYS A 37 11.17 -2.76 -15.72
N ASP A 38 11.38 -1.92 -16.73
CA ASP A 38 11.85 -0.55 -16.53
C ASP A 38 10.86 0.27 -15.71
N GLN A 39 9.55 0.07 -15.94
CA GLN A 39 8.49 0.73 -15.20
C GLN A 39 7.38 -0.24 -14.83
N VAL A 40 7.11 -0.33 -13.53
CA VAL A 40 6.04 -1.16 -12.98
C VAL A 40 4.68 -0.54 -13.29
N LYS A 41 3.69 -1.37 -13.64
CA LYS A 41 2.30 -0.92 -13.85
C LYS A 41 1.80 -0.15 -12.63
N ARG A 42 1.13 0.98 -12.87
CA ARG A 42 0.64 1.89 -11.80
C ARG A 42 -0.16 1.15 -10.71
N MET A 43 -1.00 0.19 -11.09
CA MET A 43 -1.80 -0.60 -10.13
C MET A 43 -0.93 -1.39 -9.13
N VAL A 44 0.19 -1.95 -9.58
CA VAL A 44 1.10 -2.71 -8.72
C VAL A 44 1.85 -1.77 -7.78
N ALA A 45 2.24 -0.59 -8.27
CA ALA A 45 2.83 0.45 -7.42
C ALA A 45 1.88 0.93 -6.32
N LEU A 46 0.59 1.09 -6.64
CA LEU A 46 -0.44 1.46 -5.66
C LEU A 46 -0.68 0.33 -4.65
N ALA A 47 -0.70 -0.93 -5.08
CA ALA A 47 -0.82 -2.08 -4.18
C ALA A 47 0.37 -2.16 -3.20
N ALA A 48 1.60 -2.01 -3.70
CA ALA A 48 2.80 -1.96 -2.86
C ALA A 48 2.77 -0.79 -1.85
N LEU A 49 2.27 0.38 -2.27
CA LEU A 49 2.08 1.51 -1.38
C LEU A 49 1.04 1.21 -0.29
N ALA A 50 -0.10 0.63 -0.65
CA ALA A 50 -1.16 0.27 0.30
C ALA A 50 -0.66 -0.72 1.37
N LEU A 51 0.05 -1.79 0.97
CA LEU A 51 0.67 -2.74 1.89
C LEU A 51 1.68 -2.06 2.82
N SER A 52 2.44 -1.09 2.30
CA SER A 52 3.39 -0.33 3.12
C SER A 52 2.72 0.58 4.12
N SER A 53 1.62 1.23 3.71
CA SER A 53 0.80 2.02 4.61
C SER A 53 0.19 1.15 5.71
N GLU A 54 -0.35 -0.03 5.38
CA GLU A 54 -0.92 -0.95 6.37
C GLU A 54 0.12 -1.40 7.41
N ASN A 55 1.32 -1.79 6.96
CA ASN A 55 2.40 -2.16 7.86
C ASN A 55 2.84 -0.98 8.73
N LEU A 56 3.00 0.21 8.14
CA LEU A 56 3.33 1.41 8.90
C LEU A 56 2.26 1.70 9.96
N LEU A 57 0.98 1.73 9.59
CA LEU A 57 -0.14 1.93 10.50
C LEU A 57 -0.18 0.88 11.61
N SER A 58 0.12 -0.37 11.30
CA SER A 58 0.20 -1.44 12.29
C SER A 58 1.33 -1.19 13.29
N THR A 59 2.53 -0.83 12.84
CA THR A 59 3.65 -0.48 13.74
C THR A 59 3.36 0.77 14.58
N MET A 60 2.59 1.68 14.02
CA MET A 60 2.15 2.94 14.60
C MET A 60 1.15 2.70 15.75
N VAL A 61 0.11 1.89 15.51
CA VAL A 61 -0.87 1.48 16.54
C VAL A 61 -0.22 0.74 17.70
N GLN A 62 0.80 -0.09 17.43
CA GLN A 62 1.53 -0.83 18.48
C GLN A 62 2.38 0.09 19.38
N LYS A 63 2.79 1.27 18.90
CA LYS A 63 3.51 2.28 19.69
C LYS A 63 2.50 3.22 20.36
N LYS A 64 2.14 2.87 21.60
CA LYS A 64 1.18 3.43 22.59
C LYS A 64 0.83 4.95 22.64
N HIS A 65 1.31 5.84 21.77
CA HIS A 65 1.02 7.29 21.79
C HIS A 65 0.77 7.89 20.40
N GLN A 66 -0.37 7.60 19.75
CA GLN A 66 -0.65 8.11 18.40
C GLN A 66 -2.12 8.50 18.10
N GLU A 67 -2.91 8.79 19.13
CA GLU A 67 -4.28 9.33 18.99
C GLU A 67 -4.41 10.45 17.93
N PRO A 68 -3.52 11.46 17.86
CA PRO A 68 -3.68 12.57 16.92
C PRO A 68 -3.58 12.13 15.44
N LEU A 69 -2.72 11.16 15.14
CA LEU A 69 -2.45 10.74 13.76
C LEU A 69 -3.51 9.76 13.24
N LEU A 70 -4.03 8.88 14.11
CA LEU A 70 -5.19 8.06 13.80
C LEU A 70 -6.43 8.91 13.57
N ASN A 71 -6.62 9.98 14.34
CA ASN A 71 -7.74 10.91 14.14
C ASN A 71 -7.60 11.69 12.82
N LEU A 72 -6.39 12.08 12.44
CA LEU A 72 -6.14 12.70 11.13
C LEU A 72 -6.49 11.76 9.98
N LEU A 73 -6.06 10.49 10.03
CA LEU A 73 -6.35 9.50 8.99
C LEU A 73 -7.86 9.19 8.89
N ARG A 74 -8.55 9.07 10.02
CA ARG A 74 -10.02 8.93 10.05
C ARG A 74 -10.72 10.12 9.43
N THR A 75 -10.22 11.33 9.70
CA THR A 75 -10.78 12.58 9.14
C THR A 75 -10.60 12.62 7.63
N MET A 76 -9.42 12.24 7.13
CA MET A 76 -9.15 12.19 5.68
C MET A 76 -9.96 11.09 4.97
N HIS A 77 -10.16 9.94 5.61
CA HIS A 77 -10.98 8.85 5.07
C HIS A 77 -12.48 9.18 5.07
N ASN A 78 -12.97 9.86 6.11
CA ASN A 78 -14.38 10.29 6.18
C ASN A 78 -14.67 11.51 5.30
N GLY A 79 -13.71 12.44 5.14
CA GLY A 79 -13.84 13.60 4.25
C GLY A 79 -13.87 13.22 2.76
N SER A 80 -13.21 12.12 2.39
CA SER A 80 -13.29 11.55 1.03
C SER A 80 -14.58 10.76 0.75
N ARG A 81 -15.35 10.43 1.80
CA ARG A 81 -16.77 10.06 1.72
C ARG A 81 -17.66 11.27 2.00
N SER A 82 -17.52 12.34 1.21
CA SER A 82 -18.61 13.31 1.07
C SER A 82 -19.62 12.75 0.06
N PRO A 83 -20.86 12.40 0.46
CA PRO A 83 -21.89 12.07 -0.50
C PRO A 83 -22.28 13.35 -1.24
N GLY A 84 -22.11 13.35 -2.55
CA GLY A 84 -22.89 14.23 -3.39
C GLY A 84 -24.38 13.90 -3.22
N SER A 85 -25.17 14.97 -3.08
CA SER A 85 -26.62 15.02 -3.34
C SER A 85 -27.55 14.31 -2.35
N GLN A 86 -28.27 15.09 -1.53
CA GLN A 86 -29.74 15.16 -1.55
C GLN A 86 -30.30 16.06 -0.43
N ALA A 87 -30.86 17.21 -0.83
CA ALA A 87 -32.01 17.92 -0.26
C ALA A 87 -32.20 19.16 -1.18
N GLY A 88 -33.19 19.25 -2.05
CA GLY A 88 -34.61 18.99 -1.82
C GLY A 88 -35.26 20.30 -1.36
N HIS A 89 -35.56 21.17 -2.33
CA HIS A 89 -36.53 22.27 -2.19
C HIS A 89 -37.57 22.11 -3.30
#